data_AF-T2G847-F1
#
_entry.id   AF-T2G847-F1
#
_cell.length_a   1.000
_cell.length_b   1.000
_cell.length_c   1.000
_cell.angle_alpha   90.00
_cell.angle_beta   90.00
_cell.angle_gamma   90.00
#
_symmetry.space_group_name_H-M   'P 1'
#
loop_
_entity.id
_entity.type
_entity.pdbx_description
1 polymer ?
#
loop_
_entity_poly.entity_id
_entity_poly.type
_entity_poly.pdbx_seq_one_letter_code
_entity_poly.pdbx_strand_id
1 'polypeptide(L)'
;MKTCLMGLVLSVAIIAGGCSLLEKSESTSPAGSSAPPPPPMDNYYDFNDVAVPQEMNLQLSDSFILETPSARTGVMTFTGKVDANSLRNYYAHTMTKDGWTLKSAIKSNKSILLFEKPGKYAVVIITDGTLRTRLEIWVTPEAGAIGETGFTPTGQGSALTY
;
A
#
# COMPACT_ATOMS: atom_id res chain seq x y z
N MET A 1 28.53 14.45 39.05
CA MET A 1 27.07 14.31 39.28
C MET A 1 26.48 15.56 39.96
N LYS A 2 26.67 16.77 39.40
CA LYS A 2 26.15 18.02 39.99
C LYS A 2 25.69 19.09 38.98
N THR A 3 25.62 18.76 37.69
CA THR A 3 25.22 19.72 36.63
C THR A 3 23.92 19.36 35.89
N CYS A 4 23.27 18.24 36.23
CA CYS A 4 21.99 17.84 35.59
C CYS A 4 20.72 18.41 36.24
N LEU A 5 20.82 19.13 37.37
CA LEU A 5 19.62 19.54 38.12
C LEU A 5 19.20 21.01 37.91
N MET A 6 19.77 21.70 36.92
CA MET A 6 19.52 23.13 36.69
C MET A 6 19.03 23.44 35.26
N GLY A 7 18.65 22.41 34.48
CA GLY A 7 18.09 22.55 33.13
C GLY A 7 16.60 22.24 33.01
N LEU A 8 15.96 21.74 34.08
CA LEU A 8 14.56 21.27 34.05
C LEU A 8 13.53 22.31 34.54
N VAL A 9 13.97 23.49 35.01
CA VAL A 9 13.08 24.48 35.67
C VAL A 9 12.77 25.70 34.80
N LEU A 10 13.28 25.78 33.56
CA LEU A 10 13.14 26.98 32.70
C LEU A 10 12.31 26.77 31.42
N SER A 11 11.48 25.74 31.35
CA SER A 11 10.60 25.49 30.18
C SER A 11 9.10 25.48 30.49
N VAL A 12 8.70 25.89 31.70
CA VAL A 12 7.28 25.99 32.14
C VAL A 12 6.91 27.44 32.45
N ALA A 13 7.13 28.37 31.51
CA ALA A 13 6.76 29.77 31.69
C ALA A 13 6.50 30.51 30.37
N ILE A 14 5.67 29.96 29.47
CA ILE A 14 5.08 30.75 28.38
C ILE A 14 3.60 30.38 28.25
N ILE A 15 2.80 31.00 29.11
CA ILE A 15 1.35 31.15 28.96
C ILE A 15 1.06 32.64 29.09
N ALA A 16 0.14 33.13 28.26
CA ALA A 16 -0.59 34.40 28.34
C ALA A 16 0.04 35.65 27.67
N GLY A 17 -0.43 35.92 26.45
CA GLY A 17 -0.40 37.23 25.81
C GLY A 17 -1.40 37.25 24.64
N GLY A 18 -2.61 37.74 24.89
CA GLY A 18 -3.66 37.98 23.88
C GLY A 18 -3.74 39.44 23.40
N CYS A 19 -4.84 39.74 22.69
CA CYS A 19 -5.30 40.99 22.02
C CYS A 19 -5.09 40.98 20.48
N SER A 20 -6.00 41.42 19.61
CA SER A 20 -7.38 41.96 19.67
C SER A 20 -7.91 41.99 18.21
N LEU A 21 -9.17 41.64 17.92
CA LEU A 21 -10.29 42.57 17.65
C LEU A 21 -10.51 42.91 16.15
N LEU A 22 -11.69 42.49 15.66
CA LEU A 22 -12.54 43.03 14.57
C LEU A 22 -11.97 43.23 13.16
N GLU A 23 -12.50 42.45 12.20
CA GLU A 23 -13.23 43.07 11.08
C GLU A 23 -14.32 42.13 10.55
N LYS A 24 -15.50 42.72 10.38
CA LYS A 24 -16.75 42.13 9.91
C LYS A 24 -16.72 42.09 8.38
N SER A 25 -17.07 40.95 7.79
CA SER A 25 -17.71 40.94 6.47
C SER A 25 -18.67 39.77 6.40
N GLU A 26 -19.93 40.15 6.57
CA GLU A 26 -21.12 39.36 6.26
C GLU A 26 -21.21 39.28 4.74
N SER A 27 -21.21 38.07 4.19
CA SER A 27 -21.60 37.83 2.81
C SER A 27 -22.44 36.56 2.78
N THR A 28 -23.67 36.80 2.35
CA THR A 28 -24.84 35.93 2.39
C THR A 28 -24.80 34.84 1.32
N SER A 29 -25.05 33.59 1.77
CA SER A 29 -25.67 32.42 1.09
C SER A 29 -24.93 31.66 -0.03
N PRO A 30 -25.35 30.40 -0.36
CA PRO A 30 -26.31 29.50 0.32
C PRO A 30 -25.80 28.07 0.58
N ALA A 31 -26.63 27.31 1.30
CA ALA A 31 -26.64 25.86 1.58
C ALA A 31 -25.80 24.92 0.70
N GLY A 32 -25.13 23.96 1.36
CA GLY A 32 -24.53 22.78 0.72
C GLY A 32 -24.42 21.61 1.71
N SER A 33 -25.22 20.57 1.47
CA SER A 33 -25.34 19.26 2.14
C SER A 33 -24.17 18.78 3.01
N SER A 34 -24.45 18.48 4.28
CA SER A 34 -23.69 17.50 5.06
C SER A 34 -24.06 16.09 4.58
N ALA A 35 -23.36 15.58 3.58
CA ALA A 35 -23.40 14.16 3.25
C ALA A 35 -22.70 13.35 4.37
N PRO A 36 -23.24 12.19 4.79
CA PRO A 36 -22.55 11.30 5.70
C PRO A 36 -21.20 10.86 5.13
N PRO A 37 -20.16 10.63 5.96
CA PRO A 37 -18.89 10.12 5.47
C PRO A 37 -19.13 8.78 4.75
N PRO A 38 -18.54 8.58 3.56
CA PRO A 38 -18.71 7.34 2.82
C PRO A 38 -18.19 6.16 3.66
N PRO A 39 -18.79 4.96 3.52
CA PRO A 39 -18.29 3.75 4.18
C PRO A 39 -16.83 3.51 3.78
N PRO A 40 -16.04 2.77 4.59
CA PRO A 40 -14.68 2.45 4.23
C PRO A 40 -14.67 1.57 2.97
N MET A 41 -14.51 2.20 1.82
CA MET A 41 -14.37 1.60 0.51
C MET A 41 -12.91 1.25 0.31
N ASP A 42 -12.60 -0.04 0.24
CA ASP A 42 -11.31 -0.50 -0.27
C ASP A 42 -11.10 0.11 -1.66
N ASN A 43 -10.02 0.88 -1.81
CA ASN A 43 -9.74 1.57 -3.07
C ASN A 43 -9.15 0.56 -4.05
N TYR A 44 -9.87 0.32 -5.15
CA TYR A 44 -9.31 -0.35 -6.32
C TYR A 44 -8.44 0.65 -7.08
N TYR A 45 -7.16 0.30 -7.23
CA TYR A 45 -6.21 1.08 -8.03
C TYR A 45 -6.07 0.47 -9.43
N ASP A 46 -4.91 0.59 -10.09
CA ASP A 46 -4.68 0.10 -11.44
C ASP A 46 -4.92 -1.42 -11.60
N PHE A 47 -4.88 -2.15 -10.47
CA PHE A 47 -5.25 -3.55 -10.35
C PHE A 47 -6.68 -3.68 -9.80
N ASN A 48 -7.66 -3.75 -10.71
CA ASN A 48 -9.10 -3.82 -10.37
C ASN A 48 -9.55 -5.08 -9.60
N ASP A 49 -8.66 -6.03 -9.37
CA ASP A 49 -8.97 -7.27 -8.64
C ASP A 49 -8.03 -7.54 -7.47
N VAL A 50 -7.35 -6.50 -7.00
CA VAL A 50 -6.61 -6.52 -5.74
C VAL A 50 -7.05 -5.33 -4.91
N ALA A 51 -7.91 -5.59 -3.92
CA ALA A 51 -8.37 -4.57 -3.00
C ALA A 51 -7.23 -4.09 -2.08
N VAL A 52 -7.24 -2.78 -1.77
CA VAL A 52 -6.27 -2.15 -0.87
C VAL A 52 -7.03 -1.51 0.30
N PRO A 53 -6.70 -1.85 1.56
CA PRO A 53 -7.34 -1.24 2.73
C PRO A 53 -7.16 0.28 2.76
N GLN A 54 -8.16 1.00 3.26
CA GLN A 54 -8.16 2.46 3.28
C GLN A 54 -7.05 3.09 4.12
N GLU A 55 -6.57 2.38 5.13
CA GLU A 55 -5.51 2.83 6.02
C GLU A 55 -4.12 2.80 5.35
N MET A 56 -4.05 2.32 4.10
CA MET A 56 -2.85 2.25 3.28
C MET A 56 -2.80 3.41 2.28
N ASN A 57 -1.69 4.14 2.27
CA ASN A 57 -1.49 5.29 1.40
C ASN A 57 -0.49 4.98 0.28
N LEU A 58 -0.90 5.25 -0.97
CA LEU A 58 -0.10 5.00 -2.17
C LEU A 58 1.22 5.79 -2.18
N GLN A 59 2.32 5.09 -2.43
CA GLN A 59 3.65 5.67 -2.62
C GLN A 59 3.97 5.71 -4.12
N LEU A 60 3.64 6.82 -4.78
CA LEU A 60 3.81 6.98 -6.23
C LEU A 60 5.26 6.83 -6.69
N SER A 61 6.24 7.28 -5.89
CA SER A 61 7.68 7.16 -6.20
C SER A 61 8.17 5.72 -6.26
N ASP A 62 7.49 4.82 -5.52
CA ASP A 62 7.87 3.43 -5.32
C ASP A 62 6.91 2.49 -6.08
N SER A 63 6.02 3.06 -6.90
CA SER A 63 5.02 2.35 -7.68
C SER A 63 5.31 2.54 -9.16
N PHE A 64 5.15 1.47 -9.93
CA PHE A 64 5.34 1.48 -11.37
C PHE A 64 4.37 0.51 -12.02
N ILE A 65 3.61 1.01 -13.00
CA ILE A 65 2.67 0.21 -13.79
C ILE A 65 3.02 0.36 -15.25
N LEU A 66 3.12 -0.79 -15.92
CA LEU A 66 3.21 -0.89 -17.37
C LEU A 66 1.88 -1.43 -17.88
N GLU A 67 1.21 -0.63 -18.71
CA GLU A 67 0.01 -1.04 -19.43
C GLU A 67 0.38 -1.42 -20.86
N THR A 68 0.05 -2.66 -21.22
CA THR A 68 0.11 -3.16 -22.59
C THR A 68 -1.31 -3.38 -23.10
N PRO A 69 -1.54 -3.48 -24.42
CA PRO A 69 -2.88 -3.74 -24.96
C PRO A 69 -3.55 -5.01 -24.38
N SER A 70 -2.75 -6.00 -23.96
CA SER A 70 -3.24 -7.30 -23.47
C SER A 70 -3.21 -7.44 -21.95
N ALA A 71 -2.41 -6.65 -21.22
CA ALA A 71 -2.23 -6.82 -19.78
C ALA A 71 -1.69 -5.56 -19.08
N ARG A 72 -2.03 -5.42 -17.79
CA ARG A 72 -1.37 -4.50 -16.86
C ARG A 72 -0.43 -5.28 -15.96
N THR A 73 0.82 -4.83 -15.86
CA THR A 73 1.87 -5.47 -15.07
C THR A 73 2.65 -4.42 -14.30
N GLY A 74 3.14 -4.76 -13.11
CA GLY A 74 3.96 -3.83 -12.35
C GLY A 74 3.85 -4.02 -10.84
N VAL A 75 4.21 -2.98 -10.11
CA VAL A 75 4.23 -2.92 -8.66
C VAL A 75 3.50 -1.68 -8.16
N MET A 76 2.66 -1.86 -7.15
CA MET A 76 2.11 -0.76 -6.37
C MET A 76 2.58 -0.86 -4.93
N THR A 77 3.10 0.24 -4.42
CA THR A 77 3.66 0.31 -3.07
C THR A 77 2.82 1.23 -2.21
N PHE A 78 2.52 0.80 -0.99
CA PHE A 78 1.73 1.55 -0.03
C PHE A 78 2.41 1.58 1.33
N THR A 79 2.10 2.61 2.12
CA THR A 79 2.49 2.66 3.54
C THR A 79 1.29 3.03 4.42
N GLY A 80 1.19 2.42 5.59
CA GLY A 80 0.06 2.64 6.49
C GLY A 80 0.36 2.27 7.94
N LYS A 81 -0.53 2.69 8.85
CA LYS A 81 -0.48 2.31 10.27
C LYS A 81 -1.38 1.10 10.52
N VAL A 82 -1.09 0.00 9.82
CA VAL A 82 -1.84 -1.27 9.91
C VAL A 82 -0.92 -2.34 10.44
N ASP A 83 -1.43 -3.19 11.34
CA ASP A 83 -0.68 -4.36 11.82
C ASP A 83 -0.39 -5.33 10.65
N ALA A 84 0.86 -5.76 10.53
CA ALA A 84 1.31 -6.60 9.42
C ALA A 84 0.60 -7.97 9.38
N ASN A 85 0.26 -8.55 10.53
CA ASN A 85 -0.48 -9.83 10.57
C ASN A 85 -1.93 -9.67 10.12
N SER A 86 -2.58 -8.58 10.52
CA SER A 86 -3.92 -8.21 10.11
C SER A 86 -3.98 -7.99 8.60
N LEU A 87 -3.00 -7.28 8.04
CA LEU A 87 -2.89 -7.07 6.59
C LEU A 87 -2.66 -8.38 5.83
N ARG A 88 -1.83 -9.28 6.36
CA ARG A 88 -1.64 -10.63 5.79
C ARG A 88 -2.95 -11.42 5.76
N ASN A 89 -3.70 -11.41 6.86
CA ASN A 89 -4.96 -12.13 6.96
C ASN A 89 -6.03 -11.52 6.04
N TYR A 90 -6.06 -10.19 5.93
CA TYR A 90 -6.90 -9.48 4.97
C TYR A 90 -6.64 -9.98 3.54
N TYR A 91 -5.38 -9.99 3.08
CA TYR A 91 -5.07 -10.45 1.72
C TYR A 91 -5.36 -11.94 1.52
N ALA A 92 -5.08 -12.80 2.50
CA ALA A 92 -5.44 -14.21 2.40
C ALA A 92 -6.97 -14.41 2.21
N HIS A 93 -7.79 -13.58 2.87
CA HIS A 93 -9.24 -13.67 2.77
C HIS A 93 -9.79 -13.01 1.49
N THR A 94 -9.46 -11.74 1.27
CA THR A 94 -10.04 -10.92 0.19
C THR A 94 -9.62 -11.43 -1.18
N MET A 95 -8.34 -11.79 -1.37
CA MET A 95 -7.87 -12.35 -2.65
C MET A 95 -8.59 -13.66 -2.97
N THR A 96 -8.78 -14.53 -1.97
CA THR A 96 -9.52 -15.79 -2.17
C THR A 96 -10.98 -15.54 -2.56
N LYS A 97 -11.62 -14.53 -1.95
CA LYS A 97 -12.98 -14.10 -2.30
C LYS A 97 -13.06 -13.57 -3.74
N ASP A 98 -12.00 -12.91 -4.21
CA ASP A 98 -11.90 -12.32 -5.56
C ASP A 98 -11.38 -13.30 -6.63
N GLY A 99 -11.37 -14.60 -6.31
CA GLY A 99 -11.06 -15.70 -7.22
C GLY A 99 -9.57 -15.98 -7.41
N TRP A 100 -8.70 -15.44 -6.54
CA TRP A 100 -7.30 -15.81 -6.51
C TRP A 100 -7.08 -17.08 -5.69
N THR A 101 -6.09 -17.88 -6.09
CA THR A 101 -5.65 -19.07 -5.35
C THR A 101 -4.32 -18.78 -4.67
N LEU A 102 -4.24 -18.93 -3.35
CA LEU A 102 -2.97 -18.83 -2.63
C LEU A 102 -2.09 -20.04 -2.96
N LYS A 103 -0.95 -19.81 -3.61
CA LYS A 103 0.00 -20.86 -4.01
C LYS A 103 1.12 -21.06 -3.00
N SER A 104 1.58 -19.96 -2.39
CA SER A 104 2.64 -20.00 -1.38
C SER A 104 2.51 -18.83 -0.41
N ALA A 105 2.91 -19.05 0.84
CA ALA A 105 2.98 -18.02 1.86
C ALA A 105 4.20 -18.23 2.74
N ILE A 106 5.05 -17.20 2.85
CA ILE A 106 6.23 -17.17 3.71
C ILE A 106 6.00 -16.10 4.76
N LYS A 107 6.28 -16.43 6.02
CA LYS A 107 6.20 -15.49 7.15
C LYS A 107 7.55 -15.37 7.84
N SER A 108 8.10 -14.16 7.86
CA SER A 108 9.31 -13.76 8.58
C SER A 108 9.18 -12.29 9.04
N ASN A 109 10.29 -11.54 9.10
CA ASN A 109 10.29 -10.06 9.20
C ASN A 109 9.59 -9.38 8.01
N LYS A 110 9.49 -10.10 6.88
CA LYS A 110 8.62 -9.79 5.75
C LYS A 110 7.69 -10.99 5.51
N SER A 111 6.42 -10.72 5.25
CA SER A 111 5.48 -11.74 4.78
C SER A 111 5.35 -11.65 3.27
N ILE A 112 5.44 -12.79 2.57
CA ILE A 112 5.32 -12.88 1.11
C ILE A 112 4.19 -13.86 0.81
N LEU A 113 3.19 -13.43 0.05
CA LEU A 113 2.06 -14.26 -0.37
C LEU A 113 2.02 -14.28 -1.90
N LEU A 114 2.13 -15.47 -2.48
CA LEU A 114 2.00 -15.68 -3.93
C LEU A 114 0.60 -16.19 -4.23
N PHE A 115 -0.09 -15.46 -5.10
CA PHE A 115 -1.42 -15.77 -5.58
C PHE A 115 -1.41 -16.01 -7.09
N GLU A 116 -2.30 -16.88 -7.54
CA GLU A 116 -2.51 -17.22 -8.94
C GLU A 116 -3.98 -17.03 -9.31
N LYS A 117 -4.21 -16.49 -10.50
CA LYS A 117 -5.52 -16.40 -11.15
C LYS A 117 -5.29 -16.72 -12.64
N PRO A 118 -6.29 -17.22 -13.38
CA PRO A 118 -6.08 -17.57 -14.79
C PRO A 118 -5.42 -16.42 -15.57
N GLY A 119 -4.24 -16.69 -16.16
CA GLY A 119 -3.48 -15.74 -16.97
C GLY A 119 -2.63 -14.71 -16.21
N LYS A 120 -2.57 -14.74 -14.87
CA LYS A 120 -1.73 -13.82 -14.08
C LYS A 120 -1.40 -14.30 -12.67
N TYR A 121 -0.31 -13.77 -12.15
CA TYR A 121 0.13 -13.93 -10.77
C TYR A 121 0.12 -12.61 -10.03
N ALA A 122 -0.08 -12.69 -8.71
CA ALA A 122 0.12 -11.56 -7.81
C ALA A 122 1.02 -11.96 -6.64
N VAL A 123 1.97 -11.10 -6.29
CA VAL A 123 2.82 -11.25 -5.10
C VAL A 123 2.53 -10.10 -4.16
N VAL A 124 2.06 -10.42 -2.96
CA VAL A 124 1.83 -9.45 -1.90
C VAL A 124 2.98 -9.57 -0.90
N ILE A 125 3.75 -8.49 -0.75
CA ILE A 125 4.85 -8.39 0.21
C ILE A 125 4.47 -7.40 1.28
N ILE A 126 4.53 -7.83 2.53
CA ILE A 126 4.23 -7.01 3.71
C ILE A 126 5.50 -6.94 4.54
N THR A 127 6.05 -5.74 4.68
CA THR A 127 7.21 -5.47 5.54
C THR A 127 6.75 -4.73 6.78
N ASP A 128 6.92 -5.36 7.94
CA ASP A 128 6.67 -4.71 9.23
C ASP A 128 7.83 -3.73 9.52
N GLY A 129 7.48 -2.48 9.81
CA GLY A 129 8.43 -1.41 10.08
C GLY A 129 8.12 -0.75 11.42
N THR A 130 9.11 -0.09 12.02
CA THR A 130 8.99 0.44 13.39
C THR A 130 7.81 1.40 13.61
N LEU A 131 7.42 2.16 12.58
CA LEU A 131 6.36 3.17 12.67
C LEU A 131 5.19 2.93 11.70
N ARG A 132 5.45 2.24 10.60
CA ARG A 132 4.50 2.01 9.51
C ARG A 132 4.82 0.68 8.86
N THR A 133 3.77 0.03 8.38
CA THR A 133 3.85 -1.17 7.55
C THR A 133 3.96 -0.74 6.10
N ARG A 134 4.87 -1.38 5.36
CA ARG A 134 5.00 -1.22 3.92
C ARG A 134 4.36 -2.43 3.23
N LEU A 135 3.56 -2.15 2.22
CA LEU A 135 2.87 -3.13 1.39
C LEU A 135 3.32 -2.95 -0.04
N GLU A 136 3.72 -4.03 -0.70
CA GLU A 136 4.03 -4.05 -2.12
C GLU A 136 3.15 -5.10 -2.78
N ILE A 137 2.48 -4.71 -3.86
CA ILE A 137 1.60 -5.57 -4.64
C ILE A 137 2.18 -5.64 -6.03
N TRP A 138 2.73 -6.79 -6.36
CA TRP A 138 3.27 -7.09 -7.68
C TRP A 138 2.22 -7.87 -8.45
N VAL A 139 1.91 -7.47 -9.67
CA VAL A 139 1.05 -8.23 -10.57
C VAL A 139 1.78 -8.43 -11.87
N THR A 140 1.83 -9.67 -12.34
CA THR A 140 2.42 -10.03 -13.62
C THR A 140 1.48 -10.95 -14.38
N PRO A 141 1.30 -10.76 -15.70
CA PRO A 141 0.69 -11.77 -16.54
C PRO A 141 1.50 -13.07 -16.50
N GLU A 142 0.83 -14.19 -16.74
CA GLU A 142 1.48 -15.47 -16.99
C GLU A 142 2.27 -15.41 -18.31
N ALA A 143 3.39 -16.14 -18.38
CA ALA A 143 4.22 -16.19 -19.57
C ALA A 143 3.37 -16.69 -20.77
N GLY A 144 3.16 -15.82 -21.75
CA GLY A 144 2.28 -16.04 -22.90
C GLY A 144 1.11 -15.03 -23.04
N ALA A 145 0.79 -14.26 -22.00
CA ALA A 145 -0.25 -13.21 -22.06
C ALA A 145 0.31 -11.82 -22.44
N ILE A 146 1.61 -11.60 -22.27
CA ILE A 146 2.34 -10.56 -23.01
C ILE A 146 2.57 -11.10 -24.42
N GLY A 147 2.08 -10.43 -25.45
CA GLY A 147 2.29 -10.86 -26.84
C GLY A 147 3.77 -11.18 -27.05
N GLU A 148 4.06 -12.34 -27.67
CA GLU A 148 5.38 -12.96 -27.81
C GLU A 148 6.42 -12.17 -28.63
N THR A 149 6.32 -10.85 -28.69
CA THR A 149 7.32 -9.98 -29.31
C THR A 149 8.33 -9.50 -28.27
N GLY A 150 9.28 -10.35 -27.90
CA GLY A 150 10.57 -9.82 -27.40
C GLY A 150 11.27 -10.48 -26.21
N PHE A 151 10.81 -11.61 -25.68
CA PHE A 151 11.60 -12.36 -24.72
C PHE A 151 11.66 -13.84 -25.09
N THR A 152 12.55 -14.18 -26.01
CA THR A 152 13.01 -15.56 -26.15
C THR A 152 14.01 -15.84 -25.03
N PRO A 153 13.73 -16.73 -24.06
CA PRO A 153 14.75 -17.23 -23.16
C PRO A 153 15.73 -18.10 -23.97
N THR A 154 16.71 -17.47 -24.60
CA THR A 154 17.86 -18.17 -25.18
C THR A 154 18.71 -18.68 -24.03
N GLY A 155 18.45 -19.91 -23.60
CA GLY A 155 19.14 -20.48 -22.45
C GLY A 155 18.70 -21.88 -22.07
N GLN A 156 18.41 -22.75 -23.04
CA GLN A 156 18.32 -24.20 -22.79
C GLN A 156 19.76 -24.74 -22.63
N GLY A 157 20.35 -24.45 -21.48
CA GLY A 157 21.60 -25.07 -21.03
C GLY A 157 21.35 -26.54 -20.77
N SER A 158 21.99 -27.37 -21.57
CA SER A 158 21.93 -28.83 -21.57
C SER A 158 22.13 -29.38 -20.16
N ALA A 159 21.20 -30.22 -19.69
CA ALA A 159 21.41 -31.04 -18.51
C ALA A 159 22.62 -31.96 -18.77
N LEU A 160 23.72 -31.75 -18.04
CA LEU A 160 24.79 -32.72 -17.97
C LEU A 160 24.34 -33.85 -17.04
N THR A 161 24.07 -35.01 -17.63
CA THR A 161 23.99 -36.28 -16.92
C THR A 161 25.41 -36.63 -16.44
N TYR A 162 25.58 -36.78 -15.13
CA TYR A 162 26.72 -37.46 -14.53
C TYR A 162 26.45 -38.96 -14.47
#